data_AF-A0A956E2I2-F1
#
_entry.id   AF-A0A956E2I2-F1
#
_cell.length_a   1.000
_cell.length_b   1.000
_cell.length_c   1.000
_cell.angle_alpha   90.00
_cell.angle_beta   90.00
_cell.angle_gamma   90.00
#
_symmetry.space_group_name_H-M   'P 1'
#
loop_
_entity.id
_entity.type
_entity.pdbx_description
1 polymer ?
#
loop_
_entity_poly.entity_id
_entity_poly.type
_entity_poly.pdbx_seq_one_letter_code
_entity_poly.pdbx_strand_id
1 'polypeptide(L)'
;MDDVAPTGVAVHRFDGSWFDLRHQMERSLAGQDVPRLVAYLPTKPSDPDPLEELRAVGARFRVTLPALLKSALAGQLTEQRLAQVGEQCSTLPEAEAALDGGDAGVDARLISTIGETSTAALAAALIAGTHSSELAERDLVGIARQTLAGAFGADLGDLEGDDLRHAAFRQVVLSCLVRATGDLPSELAASHAAVTPAQTKAVTAVVERLQTRPDLRVGYVELAQMADEQLHLATHLGWSEGLSELDVTPAIEQIVLTEAFRLLETEDHAAALSMASERLKSSWWLTSPAPGGDVVAIKYRAVRAIARLELALARPLPPIESVSALRDWYTADGY
;
A
#
# COMPACT_ATOMS: atom_id res chain seq x y z
N MET A 1 -49.20 -18.58 -48.14
CA MET A 1 -50.34 -17.67 -48.39
C MET A 1 -50.24 -17.11 -49.81
N ASP A 2 -49.93 -17.95 -50.81
CA ASP A 2 -49.75 -17.55 -52.21
C ASP A 2 -51.03 -17.69 -53.05
N ASP A 3 -52.13 -18.06 -52.40
CA ASP A 3 -53.36 -18.51 -53.05
C ASP A 3 -54.43 -17.41 -53.19
N VAL A 4 -54.06 -16.14 -53.04
CA VAL A 4 -55.01 -15.00 -53.01
C VAL A 4 -54.54 -13.82 -53.87
N ALA A 5 -53.65 -14.05 -54.84
CA ALA A 5 -53.35 -13.03 -55.85
C ALA A 5 -54.33 -13.18 -57.02
N PRO A 6 -55.16 -12.18 -57.34
CA PRO A 6 -56.00 -12.21 -58.54
C PRO A 6 -55.14 -12.39 -59.81
N THR A 7 -55.69 -13.07 -60.81
CA THR A 7 -54.99 -13.32 -62.09
C THR A 7 -54.52 -12.00 -62.70
N GLY A 8 -53.21 -11.87 -62.94
CA GLY A 8 -52.58 -10.65 -63.49
C GLY A 8 -51.97 -9.71 -62.45
N VAL A 9 -52.00 -10.04 -61.16
CA VAL A 9 -51.37 -9.25 -60.09
C VAL A 9 -50.06 -9.89 -59.66
N ALA A 10 -48.95 -9.15 -59.78
CA ALA A 10 -47.66 -9.56 -59.23
C ALA A 10 -47.57 -9.14 -57.75
N VAL A 11 -47.22 -10.09 -56.89
CA VAL A 11 -46.99 -9.85 -55.45
C VAL A 11 -45.51 -10.04 -55.15
N HIS A 12 -44.86 -8.98 -54.68
CA HIS A 12 -43.47 -9.04 -54.20
C HIS A 12 -43.46 -8.86 -52.68
N ARG A 13 -42.78 -9.76 -51.97
CA ARG A 13 -42.68 -9.74 -50.50
C ARG A 13 -41.27 -9.38 -50.06
N PHE A 14 -41.17 -8.63 -48.97
CA PHE A 14 -39.91 -8.41 -48.30
C PHE A 14 -39.40 -9.72 -47.71
N ASP A 15 -38.16 -10.09 -48.06
CA ASP A 15 -37.46 -11.27 -47.56
C ASP A 15 -36.07 -10.86 -47.06
N GLY A 16 -36.04 -9.97 -46.06
CA GLY A 16 -34.81 -9.56 -45.37
C GLY A 16 -33.97 -8.47 -46.08
N SER A 17 -34.25 -8.12 -47.34
CA SER A 17 -33.48 -7.12 -48.09
C SER A 17 -34.37 -6.19 -48.91
N TRP A 18 -34.26 -4.88 -48.64
CA TRP A 18 -34.99 -3.85 -49.38
C TRP A 18 -34.42 -3.62 -50.78
N PHE A 19 -33.11 -3.85 -50.96
CA PHE A 19 -32.45 -3.72 -52.26
C PHE A 19 -32.89 -4.83 -53.22
N ASP A 20 -32.99 -6.06 -52.73
CA ASP A 20 -33.45 -7.18 -53.56
C ASP A 20 -34.93 -7.04 -53.93
N LEU A 21 -35.76 -6.64 -52.96
CA LEU A 21 -37.17 -6.35 -53.22
C LEU A 21 -37.31 -5.25 -54.28
N ARG A 22 -36.53 -4.16 -54.16
CA ARG A 22 -36.51 -3.08 -55.15
C ARG A 22 -36.08 -3.58 -56.52
N HIS A 23 -35.00 -4.36 -56.61
CA HIS A 23 -34.50 -4.89 -57.89
C HIS A 23 -35.53 -5.80 -58.58
N GLN A 24 -36.27 -6.59 -57.79
CA GLN A 24 -37.34 -7.44 -58.30
C GLN A 24 -38.53 -6.62 -58.83
N MET A 25 -38.93 -5.57 -58.11
CA MET A 25 -40.03 -4.69 -58.52
C MET A 25 -39.67 -3.80 -59.71
N GLU A 26 -38.41 -3.38 -59.83
CA GLU A 26 -37.94 -2.44 -60.85
C GLU A 26 -38.15 -2.98 -62.27
N ARG A 27 -38.01 -4.30 -62.49
CA ARG A 27 -38.31 -4.94 -63.78
C ARG A 27 -39.77 -4.80 -64.19
N SER A 28 -40.68 -4.87 -63.22
CA SER A 28 -42.13 -4.72 -63.43
C SER A 28 -42.55 -3.26 -63.58
N LEU A 29 -41.81 -2.33 -62.99
CA LEU A 29 -42.09 -0.89 -63.05
C LEU A 29 -41.47 -0.20 -64.28
N ALA A 30 -40.39 -0.74 -64.83
CA ALA A 30 -39.68 -0.18 -65.98
C ALA A 30 -40.07 -0.80 -67.34
N GLY A 31 -41.01 -1.75 -67.36
CA GLY A 31 -41.51 -2.41 -68.58
C GLY A 31 -42.52 -1.60 -69.39
N GLN A 32 -42.91 -2.09 -70.57
CA GLN A 32 -43.91 -1.43 -71.43
C GLN A 32 -45.34 -1.47 -70.85
N ASP A 33 -45.67 -2.47 -70.04
CA ASP A 33 -46.94 -2.60 -69.32
C ASP A 33 -46.77 -2.15 -67.85
N VAL A 34 -46.58 -0.85 -67.65
CA VAL A 34 -46.43 -0.26 -66.30
C VAL A 34 -47.73 -0.47 -65.51
N PRO A 35 -47.67 -0.98 -64.27
CA PRO A 35 -48.86 -1.19 -63.45
C PRO A 35 -49.56 0.14 -63.16
N ARG A 36 -50.88 0.15 -63.33
CA ARG A 36 -51.72 1.35 -63.09
C ARG A 36 -51.93 1.65 -61.60
N LEU A 37 -51.66 0.69 -60.74
CA LEU A 37 -51.81 0.80 -59.29
C LEU A 37 -50.74 -0.02 -58.58
N VAL A 38 -50.07 0.59 -57.61
CA VAL A 38 -49.17 -0.08 -56.67
C VAL A 38 -49.77 0.06 -55.28
N ALA A 39 -50.15 -1.05 -54.66
CA ALA A 39 -50.68 -1.07 -53.30
C ALA A 39 -49.59 -1.53 -52.33
N TYR A 40 -49.22 -0.66 -51.39
CA TYR A 40 -48.29 -0.99 -50.32
C TYR A 40 -49.06 -1.54 -49.11
N LEU A 41 -48.75 -2.78 -48.71
CA LEU A 41 -49.26 -3.39 -47.50
C LEU A 41 -48.18 -3.28 -46.42
N PRO A 42 -48.30 -2.35 -45.44
CA PRO A 42 -47.31 -2.24 -44.38
C PRO A 42 -47.36 -3.47 -43.48
N THR A 43 -46.30 -4.28 -43.49
CA THR A 43 -45.94 -5.09 -42.34
C THR A 43 -45.20 -4.20 -41.36
N LYS A 44 -45.54 -4.30 -40.07
CA LYS A 44 -44.90 -3.53 -38.98
C LYS A 44 -43.37 -3.58 -39.16
N PRO A 45 -42.68 -2.44 -39.37
CA PRO A 45 -41.23 -2.45 -39.49
C PRO A 45 -40.63 -2.99 -38.18
N SER A 46 -39.68 -3.92 -38.28
CA SER A 46 -38.77 -4.20 -37.18
C SER A 46 -38.00 -2.92 -36.85
N ASP A 47 -37.77 -2.67 -35.56
CA ASP A 47 -37.03 -1.49 -35.12
C ASP A 47 -35.69 -1.40 -35.84
N PRO A 48 -35.32 -0.23 -36.41
CA PRO A 48 -34.06 -0.07 -37.11
C PRO A 48 -32.92 -0.30 -36.13
N ASP A 49 -32.13 -1.36 -36.38
CA ASP A 49 -30.88 -1.62 -35.68
C ASP A 49 -29.72 -1.04 -36.51
N PRO A 50 -29.23 0.18 -36.20
CA PRO A 50 -28.20 0.86 -36.98
C PRO A 50 -26.85 0.12 -37.01
N LEU A 51 -26.72 -1.00 -36.29
CA LEU A 51 -25.51 -1.83 -36.25
C LEU A 51 -25.68 -3.18 -36.96
N GLU A 52 -26.84 -3.44 -37.58
CA GLU A 52 -27.15 -4.72 -38.26
C GLU A 52 -26.14 -5.01 -39.39
N GLU A 53 -25.85 -4.01 -40.23
CA GLU A 53 -24.88 -4.16 -41.34
C GLU A 53 -23.43 -4.32 -40.84
N LEU A 54 -23.06 -3.66 -39.74
CA LEU A 54 -21.71 -3.79 -39.15
C LEU A 54 -21.50 -5.18 -38.51
N ARG A 55 -22.55 -5.78 -37.93
CA ARG A 55 -22.50 -7.17 -37.42
C ARG A 55 -22.44 -8.19 -38.55
N ALA A 56 -23.14 -7.95 -39.67
CA ALA A 56 -23.11 -8.82 -40.84
C ALA A 56 -21.72 -8.91 -41.50
N VAL A 57 -20.92 -7.85 -41.41
CA VAL A 57 -19.54 -7.78 -41.97
C VAL A 57 -18.49 -8.35 -40.99
N GLY A 58 -18.88 -8.85 -39.82
CA GLY A 58 -17.97 -9.49 -38.86
C GLY A 58 -16.98 -8.52 -38.19
N ALA A 59 -17.20 -7.21 -38.29
CA ALA A 59 -16.37 -6.22 -37.63
C ALA A 59 -16.63 -6.28 -36.11
N ARG A 60 -15.68 -6.86 -35.37
CA ARG A 60 -15.72 -6.85 -33.90
C ARG A 60 -15.52 -5.41 -33.43
N PHE A 61 -16.60 -4.75 -33.03
CA PHE A 61 -16.53 -3.45 -32.37
C PHE A 61 -15.82 -3.61 -31.03
N ARG A 62 -14.55 -3.22 -30.98
CA ARG A 62 -13.73 -3.30 -29.77
C ARG A 62 -13.80 -1.94 -29.08
N VAL A 63 -14.66 -1.82 -28.07
CA VAL A 63 -14.68 -0.65 -27.19
C VAL A 63 -13.33 -0.60 -26.48
N THR A 64 -12.64 0.54 -26.57
CA THR A 64 -11.38 0.73 -25.84
C THR A 64 -11.70 0.95 -24.36
N LEU A 65 -10.82 0.49 -23.47
CA LEU A 65 -11.00 0.64 -22.02
C LEU A 65 -11.26 2.12 -21.62
N PRO A 66 -10.53 3.13 -22.15
CA PRO A 66 -10.82 4.53 -21.84
C PRO A 66 -12.21 4.98 -22.27
N ALA A 67 -12.69 4.54 -23.44
CA ALA A 67 -14.04 4.86 -23.91
C ALA A 67 -15.11 4.20 -23.04
N LEU A 68 -14.86 2.96 -22.62
CA LEU A 68 -15.74 2.23 -21.72
C LEU A 68 -15.83 2.90 -20.35
N LEU A 69 -14.69 3.23 -19.73
CA LEU A 69 -14.63 3.96 -18.45
C LEU A 69 -15.32 5.32 -18.54
N LYS A 70 -15.04 6.11 -19.59
CA LYS A 70 -15.68 7.40 -19.81
C LYS A 70 -17.20 7.27 -19.96
N SER A 71 -17.69 6.24 -20.64
CA SER A 71 -19.12 6.02 -20.83
C SER A 71 -19.83 5.50 -19.58
N ALA A 72 -19.19 4.61 -18.82
CA ALA A 72 -19.79 3.92 -17.68
C ALA A 72 -19.80 4.76 -16.40
N LEU A 73 -18.79 5.64 -16.23
CA LEU A 73 -18.57 6.43 -15.02
C LEU A 73 -18.75 7.93 -15.25
N ALA A 74 -19.33 8.32 -16.40
CA ALA A 74 -19.65 9.71 -16.70
C ALA A 74 -20.49 10.33 -15.57
N GLY A 75 -20.01 11.44 -15.02
CA GLY A 75 -20.69 12.18 -13.94
C GLY A 75 -20.51 11.60 -12.53
N GLN A 76 -19.86 10.44 -12.39
CA GLN A 76 -19.48 9.89 -11.08
C GLN A 76 -18.04 10.28 -10.70
N LEU A 77 -17.16 10.43 -11.69
CA LEU A 77 -15.77 10.85 -11.51
C LEU A 77 -15.42 11.98 -12.47
N THR A 78 -14.34 12.71 -12.15
CA THR A 78 -13.84 13.79 -13.02
C THR A 78 -13.26 13.20 -14.31
N GLU A 79 -13.43 13.91 -15.43
CA GLU A 79 -12.85 13.48 -16.71
C GLU A 79 -11.33 13.31 -16.63
N GLN A 80 -10.66 14.12 -15.82
CA GLN A 80 -9.22 14.02 -15.57
C GLN A 80 -8.85 12.68 -14.90
N ARG A 81 -9.61 12.24 -13.89
CA ARG A 81 -9.34 10.94 -13.23
C ARG A 81 -9.63 9.77 -14.16
N LEU A 82 -10.71 9.84 -14.94
CA LEU A 82 -11.05 8.81 -15.93
C LEU A 82 -10.00 8.71 -17.06
N ALA A 83 -9.47 9.85 -17.52
CA ALA A 83 -8.38 9.89 -18.49
C ALA A 83 -7.10 9.28 -17.92
N GLN A 84 -6.72 9.66 -16.69
CA GLN A 84 -5.55 9.11 -16.00
C GLN A 84 -5.63 7.59 -15.84
N VAL A 85 -6.75 7.06 -15.36
CA VAL A 85 -6.95 5.60 -15.22
C VAL A 85 -6.94 4.92 -16.58
N GLY A 86 -7.56 5.53 -17.60
CA GLY A 86 -7.56 5.00 -18.97
C GLY A 86 -6.18 4.97 -19.63
N GLU A 87 -5.27 5.87 -19.26
CA GLU A 87 -3.87 5.86 -19.71
C GLU A 87 -3.02 4.85 -18.93
N GLN A 88 -3.27 4.68 -17.63
CA GLN A 88 -2.49 3.82 -16.75
C GLN A 88 -2.88 2.34 -16.83
N CYS A 89 -4.11 2.03 -17.25
CA CYS A 89 -4.65 0.68 -17.22
C CYS A 89 -4.79 0.11 -18.62
N SER A 90 -4.45 -1.17 -18.76
CA SER A 90 -4.68 -1.95 -19.98
C SER A 90 -5.85 -2.93 -19.84
N THR A 91 -6.28 -3.21 -18.60
CA THR A 91 -7.34 -4.17 -18.29
C THR A 91 -8.40 -3.61 -17.35
N LEU A 92 -9.59 -4.22 -17.35
CA LEU A 92 -10.69 -3.84 -16.44
C LEU A 92 -10.32 -4.01 -14.95
N PRO A 93 -9.68 -5.11 -14.50
CA PRO A 93 -9.28 -5.25 -13.10
C PRO A 93 -8.29 -4.17 -12.64
N GLU A 94 -7.35 -3.76 -13.49
CA GLU A 94 -6.44 -2.64 -13.20
C GLU A 94 -7.21 -1.33 -13.01
N ALA A 95 -8.21 -1.09 -13.87
CA ALA A 95 -9.04 0.10 -13.76
C ALA A 95 -9.91 0.08 -12.50
N GLU A 96 -10.56 -1.05 -12.18
CA GLU A 96 -11.35 -1.21 -10.95
C GLU A 96 -10.51 -0.94 -9.71
N ALA A 97 -9.31 -1.53 -9.64
CA ALA A 97 -8.37 -1.32 -8.54
C ALA A 97 -7.95 0.16 -8.39
N ALA A 98 -7.74 0.87 -9.50
CA ALA A 98 -7.38 2.29 -9.50
C ALA A 98 -8.54 3.22 -9.10
N LEU A 99 -9.77 2.80 -9.36
CA LEU A 99 -10.98 3.54 -9.02
C LEU A 99 -11.33 3.37 -7.54
N ASP A 100 -11.09 2.18 -6.98
CA ASP A 100 -11.22 1.91 -5.54
C ASP A 100 -10.09 2.56 -4.72
N GLY A 101 -8.92 2.75 -5.32
CA GLY A 101 -7.78 3.44 -4.73
C GLY A 101 -8.00 4.95 -4.61
N GLY A 102 -8.32 5.43 -3.40
CA GLY A 102 -8.53 6.85 -3.11
C GLY A 102 -7.28 7.75 -3.20
N ASP A 103 -6.09 7.16 -3.37
CA ASP A 103 -4.83 7.90 -3.46
C ASP A 103 -4.46 8.13 -4.94
N ALA A 104 -4.78 9.31 -5.48
CA ALA A 104 -4.71 9.61 -6.91
C ALA A 104 -3.28 9.55 -7.50
N GLY A 105 -2.25 9.43 -6.66
CA GLY A 105 -0.84 9.36 -7.03
C GLY A 105 -0.28 7.95 -7.26
N VAL A 106 -1.07 6.90 -7.03
CA VAL A 106 -0.60 5.51 -7.12
C VAL A 106 -0.89 4.90 -8.49
N ASP A 107 0.09 4.17 -9.06
CA ASP A 107 -0.07 3.47 -10.34
C ASP A 107 -1.00 2.25 -10.21
N ALA A 108 -2.06 2.22 -11.04
CA ALA A 108 -3.07 1.18 -11.09
C ALA A 108 -2.53 -0.25 -11.26
N ARG A 109 -1.44 -0.41 -12.01
CA ARG A 109 -0.83 -1.72 -12.27
C ARG A 109 -0.16 -2.28 -11.03
N LEU A 110 0.41 -1.41 -10.19
CA LEU A 110 0.93 -1.80 -8.88
C LEU A 110 -0.21 -2.21 -7.95
N ILE A 111 -1.32 -1.45 -7.91
CA ILE A 111 -2.49 -1.81 -7.10
C ILE A 111 -3.04 -3.18 -7.55
N SER A 112 -3.18 -3.41 -8.86
CA SER A 112 -3.65 -4.70 -9.38
C SER A 112 -2.72 -5.87 -9.09
N THR A 113 -1.41 -5.64 -8.99
CA THR A 113 -0.42 -6.70 -8.75
C THR A 113 -0.29 -7.01 -7.27
N ILE A 114 -0.25 -5.98 -6.43
CA ILE A 114 0.01 -6.11 -4.99
C ILE A 114 -1.30 -6.23 -4.18
N GLY A 115 -2.40 -5.70 -4.70
CA GLY A 115 -3.70 -5.68 -4.02
C GLY A 115 -3.85 -4.59 -2.96
N GLU A 116 -2.92 -3.64 -2.90
CA GLU A 116 -2.88 -2.58 -1.88
C GLU A 116 -3.22 -1.22 -2.50
N THR A 117 -4.07 -0.45 -1.83
CA THR A 117 -4.67 0.78 -2.40
C THR A 117 -4.10 2.09 -1.83
N SER A 118 -3.29 2.02 -0.78
CA SER A 118 -2.65 3.20 -0.17
C SER A 118 -1.15 3.20 -0.41
N THR A 119 -0.56 4.38 -0.55
CA THR A 119 0.89 4.55 -0.78
C THR A 119 1.73 3.83 0.27
N ALA A 120 1.38 3.96 1.56
CA ALA A 120 2.11 3.29 2.64
C ALA A 120 1.96 1.77 2.59
N ALA A 121 0.78 1.26 2.24
CA ALA A 121 0.55 -0.17 2.16
C ALA A 121 1.32 -0.82 1.00
N LEU A 122 1.31 -0.16 -0.16
CA LEU A 122 2.11 -0.55 -1.31
C LEU A 122 3.60 -0.49 -1.00
N ALA A 123 4.08 0.63 -0.44
CA ALA A 123 5.50 0.79 -0.15
C ALA A 123 6.02 -0.26 0.85
N ALA A 124 5.23 -0.62 1.86
CA ALA A 124 5.58 -1.70 2.78
C ALA A 124 5.65 -3.06 2.09
N ALA A 125 4.67 -3.39 1.22
CA ALA A 125 4.68 -4.65 0.47
C ALA A 125 5.85 -4.73 -0.54
N LEU A 126 6.14 -3.60 -1.21
CA LEU A 126 7.27 -3.46 -2.12
C LEU A 126 8.61 -3.67 -1.40
N ILE A 127 8.84 -2.99 -0.28
CA ILE A 127 10.08 -3.15 0.51
C ILE A 127 10.18 -4.55 1.12
N ALA A 128 9.07 -5.16 1.54
CA ALA A 128 9.08 -6.53 2.06
C ALA A 128 9.42 -7.58 0.99
N GLY A 129 9.37 -7.22 -0.30
CA GLY A 129 9.78 -8.07 -1.41
C GLY A 129 8.81 -9.22 -1.70
N THR A 130 7.57 -9.17 -1.20
CA THR A 130 6.60 -10.26 -1.35
C THR A 130 6.13 -10.47 -2.79
N HIS A 131 6.30 -9.46 -3.65
CA HIS A 131 5.84 -9.46 -5.05
C HIS A 131 6.98 -9.29 -6.08
N SER A 132 8.25 -9.47 -5.68
CA SER A 132 9.40 -9.14 -6.53
C SER A 132 9.41 -9.85 -7.89
N SER A 133 9.03 -11.13 -7.93
CA SER A 133 8.94 -11.90 -9.18
C SER A 133 7.83 -11.40 -10.10
N GLU A 134 6.66 -11.11 -9.53
CA GLU A 134 5.48 -10.62 -10.28
C GLU A 134 5.74 -9.24 -10.88
N LEU A 135 6.46 -8.37 -10.14
CA LEU A 135 6.85 -7.05 -10.62
C LEU A 135 7.87 -7.14 -11.77
N ALA A 136 8.81 -8.09 -11.70
CA ALA A 136 9.78 -8.31 -12.77
C ALA A 136 9.11 -8.87 -14.04
N GLU A 137 8.20 -9.84 -13.90
CA GLU A 137 7.45 -10.43 -15.02
C GLU A 137 6.58 -9.42 -15.76
N ARG A 138 6.07 -8.40 -15.03
CA ARG A 138 5.18 -7.36 -15.58
C ARG A 138 5.90 -6.06 -15.95
N ASP A 139 7.23 -6.02 -15.90
CA ASP A 139 8.03 -4.82 -16.17
C ASP A 139 7.61 -3.61 -15.33
N LEU A 140 7.31 -3.85 -14.04
CA LEU A 140 6.83 -2.84 -13.08
C LEU A 140 7.92 -2.34 -12.12
N VAL A 141 9.16 -2.84 -12.23
CA VAL A 141 10.26 -2.51 -11.31
C VAL A 141 10.56 -1.01 -11.29
N GLY A 142 10.57 -0.35 -12.45
CA GLY A 142 10.78 1.10 -12.54
C GLY A 142 9.68 1.91 -11.83
N ILE A 143 8.43 1.45 -11.89
CA ILE A 143 7.28 2.10 -11.25
C ILE A 143 7.32 1.86 -9.74
N ALA A 144 7.66 0.65 -9.30
CA ALA A 144 7.88 0.33 -7.90
C ALA A 144 8.98 1.25 -7.32
N ARG A 145 10.11 1.40 -8.02
CA ARG A 145 11.19 2.31 -7.63
C ARG A 145 10.71 3.75 -7.49
N GLN A 146 9.97 4.26 -8.47
CA GLN A 146 9.44 5.63 -8.42
C GLN A 146 8.43 5.83 -7.27
N THR A 147 7.64 4.80 -6.96
CA THR A 147 6.69 4.81 -5.85
C THR A 147 7.42 4.88 -4.51
N LEU A 148 8.49 4.08 -4.32
CA LEU A 148 9.32 4.11 -3.13
C LEU A 148 10.07 5.44 -2.98
N ALA A 149 10.67 5.95 -4.06
CA ALA A 149 11.35 7.24 -4.07
C ALA A 149 10.39 8.38 -3.68
N GLY A 150 9.18 8.40 -4.25
CA GLY A 150 8.15 9.38 -3.93
C GLY A 150 7.67 9.28 -2.47
N ALA A 151 7.45 8.05 -1.97
CA ALA A 151 6.97 7.80 -0.61
C ALA A 151 7.98 8.21 0.48
N PHE A 152 9.28 8.06 0.22
CA PHE A 152 10.33 8.27 1.23
C PHE A 152 11.22 9.48 1.00
N GLY A 153 11.11 10.13 -0.17
CA GLY A 153 12.02 11.21 -0.55
C GLY A 153 13.45 10.71 -0.82
N ALA A 154 13.60 9.45 -1.23
CA ALA A 154 14.91 8.85 -1.52
C ALA A 154 15.32 9.04 -2.98
N ASP A 155 16.62 9.21 -3.23
CA ASP A 155 17.21 8.90 -4.53
C ASP A 155 17.58 7.42 -4.57
N LEU A 156 16.88 6.65 -5.40
CA LEU A 156 17.06 5.21 -5.55
C LEU A 156 17.74 4.83 -6.87
N GLY A 157 18.18 5.81 -7.66
CA GLY A 157 18.90 5.61 -8.92
C GLY A 157 18.25 4.57 -9.84
N ASP A 158 19.06 3.64 -10.34
CA ASP A 158 18.64 2.47 -11.13
C ASP A 158 18.73 1.17 -10.33
N LEU A 159 18.60 1.24 -8.99
CA LEU A 159 18.62 0.05 -8.14
C LEU A 159 17.42 -0.85 -8.42
N GLU A 160 17.63 -2.16 -8.23
CA GLU A 160 16.62 -3.21 -8.43
C GLU A 160 16.72 -4.28 -7.35
N GLY A 161 15.71 -5.15 -7.27
CA GLY A 161 15.71 -6.29 -6.36
C GLY A 161 15.97 -5.91 -4.91
N ASP A 162 16.87 -6.65 -4.26
CA ASP A 162 17.21 -6.44 -2.85
C ASP A 162 17.95 -5.12 -2.61
N ASP A 163 18.79 -4.67 -3.54
CA ASP A 163 19.50 -3.39 -3.41
C ASP A 163 18.51 -2.20 -3.32
N LEU A 164 17.44 -2.24 -4.13
CA LEU A 164 16.36 -1.26 -4.08
C LEU A 164 15.64 -1.31 -2.72
N ARG A 165 15.30 -2.51 -2.24
CA ARG A 165 14.60 -2.72 -0.96
C ARG A 165 15.43 -2.20 0.21
N HIS A 166 16.71 -2.55 0.25
CA HIS A 166 17.66 -2.13 1.29
C HIS A 166 17.88 -0.62 1.27
N ALA A 167 18.10 -0.02 0.10
CA ALA A 167 18.27 1.43 -0.01
C ALA A 167 17.01 2.20 0.43
N ALA A 168 15.82 1.73 0.03
CA ALA A 168 14.56 2.33 0.45
C ALA A 168 14.34 2.21 1.96
N PHE A 169 14.58 1.04 2.56
CA PHE A 169 14.43 0.85 4.00
C PHE A 169 15.49 1.61 4.81
N ARG A 170 16.72 1.75 4.29
CA ARG A 170 17.74 2.61 4.88
C ARG A 170 17.28 4.06 5.00
N GLN A 171 16.64 4.60 3.95
CA GLN A 171 16.04 5.94 4.02
C GLN A 171 14.93 6.00 5.08
N VAL A 172 14.06 4.99 5.16
CA VAL A 172 13.01 4.88 6.20
C VAL A 172 13.62 4.99 7.61
N VAL A 173 14.68 4.23 7.89
CA VAL A 173 15.39 4.27 9.18
C VAL A 173 15.97 5.65 9.46
N LEU A 174 16.67 6.26 8.50
CA LEU A 174 17.28 7.58 8.68
C LEU A 174 16.23 8.68 8.91
N SER A 175 15.11 8.65 8.18
CA SER A 175 14.01 9.59 8.38
C SER A 175 13.30 9.40 9.73
N CYS A 176 13.17 8.15 10.19
CA CYS A 176 12.69 7.85 11.54
C CYS A 176 13.61 8.42 12.62
N LEU A 177 14.93 8.30 12.43
CA LEU A 177 15.94 8.87 13.33
C LEU A 177 15.85 10.40 13.35
N VAL A 178 15.90 11.08 12.20
CA VAL A 178 15.78 12.56 12.12
C VAL A 178 14.52 13.05 12.83
N ARG A 179 13.39 12.38 12.64
CA ARG A 179 12.14 12.75 13.30
C ARG A 179 12.24 12.64 14.83
N ALA A 180 12.90 11.60 15.32
CA ALA A 180 13.02 11.33 16.75
C ALA A 180 14.07 12.22 17.43
N THR A 181 15.22 12.41 16.79
CA THR A 181 16.40 13.07 17.37
C THR A 181 16.57 14.53 16.94
N GLY A 182 15.80 14.97 15.93
CA GLY A 182 15.89 16.30 15.32
C GLY A 182 16.99 16.41 14.26
N ASP A 183 18.13 15.75 14.44
CA ASP A 183 19.25 15.73 13.49
C ASP A 183 20.03 14.41 13.55
N LEU A 184 20.84 14.14 12.52
CA LEU A 184 21.70 12.97 12.43
C LEU A 184 23.16 13.31 12.73
N PRO A 185 23.92 12.37 13.33
CA PRO A 185 25.39 12.43 13.33
C PRO A 185 25.93 12.64 11.92
N SER A 186 27.06 13.34 11.80
CA SER A 186 27.65 13.72 10.50
C SER A 186 27.93 12.53 9.58
N GLU A 187 28.25 11.39 10.17
CA GLU A 187 28.52 10.11 9.54
C GLU A 187 27.28 9.52 8.85
N LEU A 188 26.09 9.81 9.39
CA LEU A 188 24.80 9.34 8.86
C LEU A 188 24.11 10.39 7.99
N ALA A 189 24.33 11.67 8.27
CA ALA A 189 23.67 12.79 7.61
C ALA A 189 23.89 12.78 6.08
N ALA A 190 25.09 12.41 5.62
CA ALA A 190 25.40 12.34 4.18
C ALA A 190 24.58 11.28 3.42
N SER A 191 24.05 10.28 4.14
CA SER A 191 23.25 9.19 3.55
C SER A 191 21.75 9.46 3.58
N HIS A 192 21.30 10.56 4.21
CA HIS A 192 19.89 10.90 4.36
C HIS A 192 19.47 11.97 3.35
N ALA A 193 18.42 11.68 2.59
CA ALA A 193 17.76 12.69 1.77
C ALA A 193 16.69 13.43 2.59
N ALA A 194 16.59 14.75 2.42
CA ALA A 194 15.60 15.56 3.14
C ALA A 194 14.16 15.13 2.76
N VAL A 195 13.31 14.97 3.76
CA VAL A 195 11.93 14.51 3.60
C VAL A 195 10.91 15.60 3.87
N THR A 196 9.80 15.56 3.14
CA THR A 196 8.63 16.40 3.38
C THR A 196 7.74 15.84 4.50
N PRO A 197 6.85 16.63 5.11
CA PRO A 197 5.93 16.14 6.14
C PRO A 197 5.05 14.95 5.69
N ALA A 198 4.65 14.93 4.42
CA ALA A 198 3.88 13.82 3.85
C ALA A 198 4.71 12.53 3.79
N GLN A 199 5.98 12.63 3.40
CA GLN A 199 6.92 11.51 3.38
C GLN A 199 7.26 11.02 4.79
N THR A 200 7.44 11.92 5.76
CA THR A 200 7.60 11.53 7.17
C THR A 200 6.41 10.71 7.67
N LYS A 201 5.18 11.11 7.30
CA LYS A 201 3.97 10.34 7.63
C LYS A 201 3.97 8.97 6.95
N ALA A 202 4.35 8.89 5.68
CA ALA A 202 4.42 7.64 4.93
C ALA A 202 5.47 6.67 5.51
N VAL A 203 6.68 7.17 5.83
CA VAL A 203 7.74 6.42 6.53
C VAL A 203 7.21 5.78 7.81
N THR A 204 6.50 6.56 8.63
CA THR A 204 5.92 6.09 9.89
C THR A 204 4.92 4.95 9.66
N ALA A 205 3.99 5.16 8.73
CA ALA A 205 2.95 4.19 8.40
C ALA A 205 3.52 2.89 7.81
N VAL A 206 4.64 2.98 7.08
CA VAL A 206 5.34 1.80 6.55
C VAL A 206 5.95 0.98 7.69
N VAL A 207 6.66 1.60 8.63
CA VAL A 207 7.22 0.88 9.79
C VAL A 207 6.11 0.20 10.59
N GLU A 208 5.05 0.94 10.92
CA GLU A 208 3.90 0.40 11.66
C GLU A 208 3.29 -0.82 10.92
N ARG A 209 3.15 -0.73 9.60
CA ARG A 209 2.60 -1.83 8.80
C ARG A 209 3.52 -3.04 8.77
N LEU A 210 4.83 -2.85 8.60
CA LEU A 210 5.82 -3.92 8.63
C LEU A 210 5.85 -4.63 9.99
N GLN A 211 5.69 -3.88 11.08
CA GLN A 211 5.66 -4.41 12.45
C GLN A 211 4.35 -5.15 12.78
N THR A 212 3.20 -4.66 12.31
CA THR A 212 1.87 -5.21 12.64
C THR A 212 1.46 -6.41 11.80
N ARG A 213 1.98 -6.54 10.57
CA ARG A 213 1.62 -7.62 9.66
C ARG A 213 2.50 -8.87 9.82
N PRO A 214 1.92 -10.02 10.23
CA PRO A 214 2.70 -11.25 10.43
C PRO A 214 3.38 -11.75 9.15
N ASP A 215 2.76 -11.54 7.99
CA ASP A 215 3.27 -11.97 6.69
C ASP A 215 4.48 -11.15 6.22
N LEU A 216 4.65 -9.92 6.71
CA LEU A 216 5.78 -9.05 6.38
C LEU A 216 6.94 -9.15 7.37
N ARG A 217 6.75 -9.87 8.49
CA ARG A 217 7.70 -9.90 9.61
C ARG A 217 9.10 -10.39 9.21
N VAL A 218 9.19 -11.43 8.39
CA VAL A 218 10.49 -12.00 7.99
C VAL A 218 11.28 -10.98 7.19
N GLY A 219 10.63 -10.33 6.21
CA GLY A 219 11.24 -9.26 5.44
C GLY A 219 11.64 -8.07 6.31
N TYR A 220 10.79 -7.65 7.25
CA TYR A 220 11.10 -6.55 8.17
C TYR A 220 12.35 -6.82 9.01
N VAL A 221 12.50 -8.02 9.58
CA VAL A 221 13.67 -8.38 10.38
C VAL A 221 14.95 -8.31 9.55
N GLU A 222 14.92 -8.87 8.34
CA GLU A 222 16.03 -8.86 7.40
C GLU A 222 16.44 -7.43 7.02
N LEU A 223 15.46 -6.59 6.68
CA LEU A 223 15.68 -5.18 6.34
C LEU A 223 16.26 -4.38 7.51
N ALA A 224 15.75 -4.59 8.73
CA ALA A 224 16.22 -3.90 9.93
C ALA A 224 17.67 -4.26 10.27
N GLN A 225 18.03 -5.53 10.16
CA GLN A 225 19.40 -5.98 10.37
C GLN A 225 20.35 -5.44 9.28
N MET A 226 19.92 -5.49 8.01
CA MET A 226 20.70 -4.96 6.91
C MET A 226 20.92 -3.45 7.04
N ALA A 227 19.89 -2.69 7.44
CA ALA A 227 20.04 -1.26 7.67
C ALA A 227 20.99 -0.94 8.83
N ASP A 228 20.95 -1.71 9.92
CA ASP A 228 21.89 -1.58 11.03
C ASP A 228 23.33 -1.80 10.58
N GLU A 229 23.57 -2.84 9.78
CA GLU A 229 24.88 -3.19 9.24
C GLU A 229 25.40 -2.12 8.28
N GLN A 230 24.57 -1.67 7.32
CA GLN A 230 24.96 -0.68 6.32
C GLN A 230 25.20 0.71 6.90
N LEU A 231 24.44 1.09 7.94
CA LEU A 231 24.57 2.39 8.59
C LEU A 231 25.54 2.36 9.78
N HIS A 232 26.03 1.19 10.18
CA HIS A 232 26.82 0.99 11.39
C HIS A 232 26.21 1.70 12.62
N LEU A 233 24.89 1.58 12.81
CA LEU A 233 24.16 2.39 13.81
C LEU A 233 24.72 2.26 15.22
N ALA A 234 25.11 1.05 15.63
CA ALA A 234 25.70 0.82 16.96
C ALA A 234 27.03 1.57 17.19
N THR A 235 27.71 2.01 16.13
CA THR A 235 28.97 2.75 16.20
C THR A 235 28.76 4.26 16.11
N HIS A 236 27.88 4.71 15.22
CA HIS A 236 27.72 6.13 14.90
C HIS A 236 26.59 6.82 15.67
N LEU A 237 25.60 6.07 16.15
CA LEU A 237 24.46 6.63 16.86
C LEU A 237 24.71 6.63 18.37
N GLY A 238 24.81 7.83 18.95
CA GLY A 238 24.83 8.03 20.40
C GLY A 238 23.42 8.04 20.99
N TRP A 239 23.34 7.91 22.33
CA TRP A 239 22.08 8.08 23.04
C TRP A 239 21.52 9.49 22.86
N SER A 240 20.20 9.57 22.66
CA SER A 240 19.40 10.78 22.77
C SER A 240 17.99 10.43 23.26
N GLU A 241 17.32 11.34 23.95
CA GLU A 241 16.00 11.07 24.54
C GLU A 241 14.97 10.61 23.52
N GLY A 242 15.02 11.14 22.29
CA GLY A 242 14.13 10.75 21.19
C GLY A 242 14.20 9.27 20.80
N LEU A 243 15.31 8.58 21.07
CA LEU A 243 15.43 7.15 20.78
C LEU A 243 14.58 6.28 21.72
N SER A 244 14.14 6.82 22.86
CA SER A 244 13.30 6.07 23.82
C SER A 244 11.99 5.57 23.20
N GLU A 245 11.44 6.31 22.25
CA GLU A 245 10.18 6.02 21.56
C GLU A 245 10.36 5.24 20.25
N LEU A 246 11.61 4.94 19.86
CA LEU A 246 11.92 4.34 18.57
C LEU A 246 12.30 2.86 18.72
N ASP A 247 11.74 2.00 17.87
CA ASP A 247 11.99 0.55 17.89
C ASP A 247 12.15 -0.01 16.47
N VAL A 248 12.69 0.79 15.56
CA VAL A 248 12.79 0.44 14.13
C VAL A 248 13.82 -0.66 13.88
N THR A 249 14.94 -0.65 14.60
CA THR A 249 16.04 -1.60 14.41
C THR A 249 16.61 -2.15 15.72
N PRO A 250 17.25 -3.34 15.71
CA PRO A 250 17.90 -3.91 16.88
C PRO A 250 19.01 -3.02 17.49
N ALA A 251 19.77 -2.29 16.67
CA ALA A 251 20.83 -1.40 17.16
C ALA A 251 20.26 -0.27 18.02
N ILE A 252 19.11 0.30 17.66
CA ILE A 252 18.42 1.31 18.47
C ILE A 252 18.07 0.72 19.84
N GLU A 253 17.51 -0.50 19.86
CA GLU A 253 17.18 -1.19 21.12
C GLU A 253 18.42 -1.39 22.01
N GLN A 254 19.56 -1.74 21.41
CA GLN A 254 20.80 -1.90 22.16
C GLN A 254 21.34 -0.57 22.71
N ILE A 255 21.17 0.54 21.98
CA ILE A 255 21.53 1.87 22.47
C ILE A 255 20.66 2.25 23.66
N VAL A 256 19.34 2.05 23.56
CA VAL A 256 18.41 2.32 24.68
C VAL A 256 18.74 1.45 25.90
N LEU A 257 19.07 0.17 25.69
CA LEU A 257 19.45 -0.72 26.79
C LEU A 257 20.76 -0.28 27.45
N THR A 258 21.74 0.19 26.66
CA THR A 258 23.01 0.70 27.17
C THR A 258 22.78 1.94 28.04
N GLU A 259 21.89 2.84 27.62
CA GLU A 259 21.49 3.98 28.45
C GLU A 259 20.79 3.53 29.73
N ALA A 260 19.92 2.52 29.66
CA ALA A 260 19.25 2.00 30.85
C ALA A 260 20.25 1.46 31.89
N PHE A 261 21.35 0.84 31.44
CA PHE A 261 22.47 0.48 32.31
C PHE A 261 23.21 1.70 32.86
N ARG A 262 23.51 2.69 32.02
CA ARG A 262 24.15 3.95 32.46
C ARG A 262 23.34 4.64 33.56
N LEU A 263 22.01 4.68 33.43
CA LEU A 263 21.12 5.27 34.43
C LEU A 263 21.19 4.53 35.78
N LEU A 264 21.31 3.20 35.77
CA LEU A 264 21.56 2.42 36.99
C LEU A 264 22.93 2.77 37.60
N GLU A 265 23.98 2.85 36.79
CA GLU A 265 25.33 3.18 37.25
C GLU A 265 25.43 4.58 37.86
N THR A 266 24.64 5.53 37.34
CA THR A 266 24.54 6.90 37.88
C THR A 266 23.47 7.06 38.96
N GLU A 267 22.95 5.96 39.50
CA GLU A 267 21.95 5.91 40.58
C GLU A 267 20.60 6.59 40.25
N ASP A 268 20.31 6.85 38.98
CA ASP A 268 18.99 7.33 38.53
C ASP A 268 18.05 6.14 38.30
N HIS A 269 17.74 5.47 39.42
CA HIS A 269 16.90 4.27 39.42
C HIS A 269 15.47 4.55 38.95
N ALA A 270 14.95 5.77 39.15
CA ALA A 270 13.62 6.15 38.70
C ALA A 270 13.54 6.20 37.17
N ALA A 271 14.51 6.84 36.52
CA ALA A 271 14.59 6.88 35.06
C ALA A 271 14.85 5.48 34.47
N ALA A 272 15.78 4.72 35.05
CA ALA A 272 16.06 3.34 34.60
C ALA A 272 14.81 2.44 34.69
N LEU A 273 14.05 2.55 35.79
CA LEU A 273 12.79 1.83 35.96
C LEU A 273 11.76 2.23 34.90
N SER A 274 11.59 3.53 34.67
CA SER A 274 10.62 4.04 33.69
C SER A 274 10.95 3.55 32.28
N MET A 275 12.20 3.73 31.85
CA MET A 275 12.70 3.30 30.54
C MET A 275 12.51 1.78 30.34
N ALA A 276 12.99 0.96 31.27
CA ALA A 276 12.88 -0.50 31.13
C ALA A 276 11.42 -0.98 31.15
N SER A 277 10.54 -0.32 31.91
CA SER A 277 9.13 -0.66 31.96
C SER A 277 8.40 -0.33 30.67
N GLU A 278 8.69 0.84 30.09
CA GLU A 278 8.09 1.26 28.83
C GLU A 278 8.57 0.37 27.68
N ARG A 279 9.89 0.13 27.55
CA ARG A 279 10.42 -0.74 26.49
C ARG A 279 9.81 -2.13 26.52
N LEU A 280 9.71 -2.77 27.69
CA LEU A 280 9.08 -4.09 27.82
C LEU A 280 7.60 -4.13 27.42
N LYS A 281 6.93 -2.97 27.38
CA LYS A 281 5.53 -2.83 27.02
C LYS A 281 5.34 -2.51 25.54
N SER A 282 6.14 -1.60 24.99
CA SER A 282 5.91 -1.00 23.68
C SER A 282 6.89 -1.43 22.60
N SER A 283 8.12 -1.85 22.93
CA SER A 283 9.08 -2.24 21.90
C SER A 283 8.63 -3.48 21.15
N TRP A 284 8.54 -3.37 19.82
CA TRP A 284 8.27 -4.47 18.92
C TRP A 284 9.31 -5.59 19.08
N TRP A 285 10.59 -5.25 19.22
CA TRP A 285 11.68 -6.23 19.36
C TRP A 285 11.59 -7.07 20.63
N LEU A 286 10.90 -6.58 21.67
CA LEU A 286 10.74 -7.28 22.95
C LEU A 286 9.39 -8.02 23.07
N THR A 287 8.39 -7.61 22.30
CA THR A 287 7.01 -8.13 22.39
C THR A 287 6.65 -9.07 21.23
N SER A 288 7.36 -8.97 20.11
CA SER A 288 7.23 -9.84 18.92
C SER A 288 8.16 -11.06 19.04
N PRO A 289 7.91 -12.17 18.31
CA PRO A 289 8.86 -13.28 18.18
C PRO A 289 10.05 -12.92 17.26
N ALA A 290 10.62 -11.72 17.44
CA ALA A 290 11.79 -11.27 16.72
C ALA A 290 13.03 -12.07 17.18
N PRO A 291 13.98 -12.38 16.28
CA PRO A 291 15.19 -13.09 16.66
C PRO A 291 15.97 -12.35 17.75
N GLY A 292 16.33 -13.06 18.83
CA GLY A 292 17.09 -12.49 19.95
C GLY A 292 16.28 -11.58 20.89
N GLY A 293 15.01 -11.30 20.61
CA GLY A 293 14.14 -10.43 21.42
C GLY A 293 14.04 -10.88 22.88
N ASP A 294 13.92 -12.19 23.13
CA ASP A 294 13.84 -12.74 24.48
C ASP A 294 15.07 -12.44 25.33
N VAL A 295 16.26 -12.48 24.72
CA VAL A 295 17.53 -12.21 25.42
C VAL A 295 17.60 -10.74 25.84
N VAL A 296 17.20 -9.83 24.95
CA VAL A 296 17.15 -8.39 25.25
C VAL A 296 16.07 -8.11 26.29
N ALA A 297 14.90 -8.75 26.20
CA ALA A 297 13.83 -8.61 27.18
C ALA A 297 14.24 -9.09 28.58
N ILE A 298 15.05 -10.15 28.69
CA ILE A 298 15.63 -10.59 29.97
C ILE A 298 16.51 -9.48 30.57
N LYS A 299 17.36 -8.83 29.77
CA LYS A 299 18.22 -7.73 30.24
C LYS A 299 17.39 -6.56 30.76
N TYR A 300 16.33 -6.16 30.05
CA TYR A 300 15.41 -5.13 30.54
C TYR A 300 14.66 -5.53 31.81
N ARG A 301 14.25 -6.81 31.94
CA ARG A 301 13.64 -7.30 33.19
C ARG A 301 14.61 -7.21 34.35
N ALA A 302 15.91 -7.46 34.12
CA ALA A 302 16.95 -7.28 35.13
C ALA A 302 17.12 -5.81 35.51
N VAL A 303 17.22 -4.89 34.53
CA VAL A 303 17.27 -3.44 34.81
C VAL A 303 16.07 -3.00 35.65
N ARG A 304 14.86 -3.40 35.25
CA ARG A 304 13.61 -3.09 35.96
C ARG A 304 13.60 -3.63 37.38
N ALA A 305 14.13 -4.84 37.60
CA ALA A 305 14.18 -5.47 38.92
C ALA A 305 15.19 -4.77 39.85
N ILE A 306 16.39 -4.48 39.35
CA ILE A 306 17.43 -3.77 40.09
C ILE A 306 16.94 -2.37 40.47
N ALA A 307 16.43 -1.61 39.51
CA ALA A 307 15.90 -0.27 39.76
C ALA A 307 14.77 -0.25 40.82
N ARG A 308 13.86 -1.24 40.77
CA ARG A 308 12.80 -1.38 41.79
C ARG A 308 13.36 -1.68 43.17
N LEU A 309 14.37 -2.55 43.26
CA LEU A 309 15.02 -2.89 44.51
C LEU A 309 15.72 -1.66 45.10
N GLU A 310 16.49 -0.93 44.31
CA GLU A 310 17.22 0.26 44.80
C GLU A 310 16.25 1.36 45.26
N LEU A 311 15.16 1.61 44.51
CA LEU A 311 14.11 2.54 44.94
C LEU A 311 13.40 2.09 46.21
N ALA A 312 13.26 0.78 46.43
CA ALA A 312 12.70 0.22 47.65
C ALA A 312 13.64 0.44 48.84
N LEU A 313 14.94 0.20 48.66
CA LEU A 313 15.98 0.37 49.67
C LEU A 313 16.23 1.84 50.04
N ALA A 314 16.06 2.76 49.09
CA ALA A 314 16.18 4.20 49.31
C ALA A 314 15.04 4.80 50.15
N ARG A 315 13.97 4.04 50.43
CA ARG A 315 12.89 4.51 51.30
C ARG A 315 13.42 4.63 52.73
N PRO A 316 13.33 5.82 53.35
CA PRO A 316 13.78 5.98 54.72
C PRO A 316 12.95 5.05 55.61
N LEU A 317 13.64 4.26 56.45
CA LEU A 317 12.99 3.58 57.55
C LEU A 317 12.28 4.65 58.39
N PRO A 318 11.01 4.47 58.75
CA PRO A 318 10.38 5.37 59.71
C PRO A 318 11.20 5.36 61.01
N PRO A 319 11.19 6.43 61.81
CA PRO A 319 11.82 6.41 63.11
C PRO A 319 11.20 5.28 63.95
N ILE A 320 11.97 4.21 64.14
CA ILE A 320 11.55 3.06 64.92
C ILE A 320 11.80 3.39 66.39
N GLU A 321 10.76 3.87 67.05
CA GLU A 321 10.81 4.19 68.49
C GLU A 321 10.68 2.93 69.36
N SER A 322 10.22 1.80 68.80
CA SER A 322 10.09 0.53 69.50
C SER A 322 10.06 -0.67 68.56
N VAL A 323 10.35 -1.87 69.09
CA VAL A 323 10.25 -3.14 68.34
C VAL A 323 8.82 -3.38 67.82
N SER A 324 7.79 -2.91 68.53
CA SER A 324 6.39 -2.98 68.04
C SER A 324 6.20 -2.08 66.82
N ALA A 325 6.73 -0.86 66.83
CA ALA A 325 6.63 0.06 65.69
C ALA A 325 7.36 -0.49 64.45
N LEU A 326 8.51 -1.15 64.63
CA LEU A 326 9.19 -1.86 63.53
C LEU A 326 8.34 -3.02 62.99
N ARG A 327 7.75 -3.83 63.87
CA ARG A 327 6.88 -4.94 63.45
C ARG A 327 5.66 -4.42 62.71
N ASP A 328 4.98 -3.41 63.23
CA ASP A 328 3.75 -2.90 62.64
C ASP A 328 4.02 -2.22 61.29
N TRP A 329 5.14 -1.50 61.14
CA TRP A 329 5.62 -1.02 59.85
C TRP A 329 5.95 -2.17 58.88
N TYR A 330 6.71 -3.18 59.31
CA TYR A 330 7.03 -4.34 58.48
C TYR A 330 5.79 -5.13 58.05
N THR A 331 4.72 -5.14 58.86
CA THR A 331 3.48 -5.85 58.53
C THR A 331 2.58 -5.05 57.59
N ALA A 332 2.65 -3.71 57.63
CA ALA A 332 1.85 -2.81 56.79
C ALA A 332 2.51 -2.47 55.45
N ASP A 333 3.84 -2.24 55.47
CA ASP A 333 4.63 -1.71 54.36
C ASP A 333 5.81 -2.61 53.97
N GLY A 334 6.09 -3.66 54.74
CA GLY A 334 7.20 -4.59 54.47
C GLY A 334 6.91 -5.51 53.29
N TYR A 335 7.92 -5.66 52.43
CA TYR A 335 7.94 -6.55 51.26
C TYR A 335 7.80 -8.03 51.63
#